data_AF-A0A3B8Q5Q5-F1
#
_entry.id   AF-A0A3B8Q5Q5-F1
#
_cell.length_a   1.000
_cell.length_b   1.000
_cell.length_c   1.000
_cell.angle_alpha   90.00
_cell.angle_beta   90.00
_cell.angle_gamma   90.00
#
_symmetry.space_group_name_H-M   'P 1'
#
loop_
_entity.id
_entity.type
_entity.pdbx_description
1 polymer ?
#
loop_
_entity_poly.entity_id
_entity_poly.type
_entity_poly.pdbx_seq_one_letter_code
_entity_poly.pdbx_strand_id
1 'polypeptide(L)'
;MRLIRLPALLLSLFLQLAPFLRVASADTALALAPVMAILRLLAGATTVAGSFHAVSGATAPSVSSTKTKVGAVGVNLNYRILLSGGSPEAFEAVPLPPGLTLTVTPVRAGIASKAEITGRPTEIGETVTTITAWNNPDFSGATTSAEVTFLIMDLEPLAPTVKVGSPVTFRSIGRVSANSKVTYQWQFNDVDIPNETNASLSLPAVAETEAGQYRVRLAFGDTRQSTTSEFTQRATLTITPPSDPPIFTTTPTAARLHLGELLSLRAEATGEGELTFAWTKEDEAIPGETSASLQRASVALEDAGSYRVTVTGAGGSATSPPALVTVAGPLTIGAVSLGEGSFIIPFNGIAGRTYALESLTSLSDLQWQIVADLVPVDGEVFIVPNPEEAPRVFR
;
A
#
# COMPACT_ATOMS: atom_id res chain seq x y z
N MET A 1 -14.50 19.12 78.51
CA MET A 1 -13.54 19.19 77.38
C MET A 1 -12.12 19.13 77.95
N ARG A 2 -11.31 18.17 77.49
CA ARG A 2 -9.86 17.94 77.79
C ARG A 2 -9.46 17.23 79.10
N LEU A 3 -9.59 15.90 79.13
CA LEU A 3 -8.69 15.00 79.89
C LEU A 3 -7.88 14.04 79.00
N ILE A 4 -8.06 14.07 77.68
CA ILE A 4 -7.47 13.10 76.73
C ILE A 4 -6.02 13.46 76.31
N ARG A 5 -5.46 14.62 76.71
CA ARG A 5 -4.12 15.06 76.26
C ARG A 5 -2.96 14.71 77.19
N LEU A 6 -3.21 14.30 78.43
CA LEU A 6 -2.14 13.92 79.38
C LEU A 6 -1.31 12.72 78.90
N PRO A 7 -1.91 11.64 78.36
CA PRO A 7 -1.16 10.46 77.92
C PRO A 7 -0.22 10.74 76.75
N ALA A 8 -0.65 11.58 75.80
CA ALA A 8 0.14 11.93 74.61
C ALA A 8 1.35 12.83 74.93
N LEU A 9 1.19 13.76 75.87
CA LEU A 9 2.26 14.63 76.35
C LEU A 9 3.29 13.88 77.19
N LEU A 10 2.82 12.95 78.05
CA LEU A 10 3.70 12.02 78.77
C LEU A 10 4.50 11.17 77.78
N LEU A 11 3.85 10.60 76.76
CA LEU A 11 4.51 9.77 75.75
C LEU A 11 5.57 10.55 74.95
N SER A 12 5.31 11.80 74.56
CA SER A 12 6.31 12.62 73.84
C SER A 12 7.50 13.02 74.73
N LEU A 13 7.24 13.34 76.00
CA LEU A 13 8.28 13.64 76.98
C LEU A 13 9.18 12.41 77.21
N PHE A 14 8.59 11.21 77.28
CA PHE A 14 9.34 9.95 77.44
C PHE A 14 10.18 9.60 76.21
N LEU A 15 9.68 9.84 74.99
CA LEU A 15 10.46 9.67 73.76
C LEU A 15 11.67 10.61 73.69
N GLN A 16 11.55 11.84 74.18
CA GLN A 16 12.64 12.81 74.21
C GLN A 16 13.71 12.49 75.27
N LEU A 17 13.33 11.83 76.37
CA LEU A 17 14.23 11.45 77.46
C LEU A 17 14.93 10.08 77.26
N ALA A 18 14.48 9.28 76.29
CA ALA A 18 15.03 7.96 75.99
C ALA A 18 16.57 7.93 75.76
N PRO A 19 17.20 8.91 75.08
CA PRO A 19 18.65 8.93 74.91
C PRO A 19 19.40 9.10 76.24
N PHE A 20 18.88 9.94 77.14
CA PHE A 20 19.47 10.19 78.47
C PHE A 20 19.32 8.98 79.40
N LEU A 21 18.18 8.30 79.35
CA LEU A 21 17.95 7.06 80.11
C LEU A 21 18.87 5.92 79.67
N ARG A 22 19.20 5.85 78.39
CA ARG A 22 20.14 4.86 77.85
C ARG A 22 21.55 5.06 78.41
N VAL A 23 22.01 6.31 78.51
CA VAL A 23 23.31 6.68 79.10
C VAL A 23 23.34 6.44 80.60
N ALA A 24 22.29 6.82 81.35
CA ALA A 24 22.20 6.58 82.79
C ALA A 24 22.16 5.08 83.15
N SER A 25 21.61 4.24 82.26
CA SER A 25 21.53 2.79 82.48
C SER A 25 22.84 2.03 82.27
N ALA A 26 23.86 2.68 81.70
CA ALA A 26 25.20 2.12 81.48
C ALA A 26 26.12 2.30 82.70
N ASP A 27 25.71 3.11 83.68
CA ASP A 27 26.43 3.27 84.95
C ASP A 27 26.10 2.13 85.92
N THR A 28 27.12 1.37 86.31
CA THR A 28 27.00 0.19 87.19
C THR A 28 26.48 0.52 88.59
N ALA A 29 26.63 1.75 89.09
CA ALA A 29 26.14 2.16 90.40
C ALA A 29 24.61 2.41 90.43
N LEU A 30 24.03 2.83 89.30
CA LEU A 30 22.60 3.14 89.15
C LEU A 30 21.77 1.96 88.63
N ALA A 31 22.41 0.95 88.06
CA ALA A 31 21.77 -0.22 87.45
C ALA A 31 21.02 -1.14 88.44
N LEU A 32 21.34 -1.09 89.73
CA LEU A 32 20.73 -1.93 90.79
C LEU A 32 19.54 -1.27 91.49
N ALA A 33 19.21 -0.01 91.19
CA ALA A 33 18.07 0.66 91.78
C ALA A 33 16.74 0.13 91.18
N PRO A 34 15.71 -0.16 91.99
CA PRO A 34 14.43 -0.68 91.50
C PRO A 34 13.72 0.28 90.51
N VAL A 35 13.98 1.58 90.64
CA VAL A 35 13.50 2.61 89.70
C VAL A 35 14.10 2.43 88.30
N MET A 36 15.35 1.99 88.17
CA MET A 36 15.97 1.74 86.87
C MET A 36 15.41 0.50 86.17
N ALA A 37 14.93 -0.51 86.91
CA ALA A 37 14.25 -1.65 86.31
C ALA A 37 12.95 -1.24 85.60
N ILE A 38 12.17 -0.35 86.24
CA ILE A 38 10.94 0.22 85.68
C ILE A 38 11.26 1.10 84.45
N LEU A 39 12.31 1.91 84.53
CA LEU A 39 12.75 2.76 83.40
C LEU A 39 13.28 1.95 82.20
N ARG A 40 13.93 0.81 82.42
CA ARG A 40 14.35 -0.12 81.35
C ARG A 40 13.17 -0.78 80.65
N LEU A 41 12.15 -1.20 81.41
CA LEU A 41 10.90 -1.74 80.85
C LEU A 41 10.14 -0.69 80.01
N LEU A 42 10.11 0.57 80.48
CA LEU A 42 9.51 1.69 79.75
C LEU A 42 10.32 2.08 78.50
N ALA A 43 11.65 2.07 78.56
CA ALA A 43 12.51 2.29 77.39
C ALA A 43 12.31 1.19 76.33
N GLY A 44 12.18 -0.08 76.76
CA GLY A 44 11.80 -1.19 75.87
C GLY A 44 10.44 -0.99 75.20
N ALA A 45 9.43 -0.55 75.97
CA ALA A 45 8.10 -0.24 75.44
C ALA A 45 8.11 0.92 74.43
N THR A 46 8.92 1.96 74.65
CA THR A 46 9.06 3.08 73.70
C THR A 46 9.83 2.70 72.43
N THR A 47 10.79 1.78 72.48
CA THR A 47 11.38 1.21 71.25
C THR A 47 10.38 0.41 70.45
N VAL A 48 9.48 -0.35 71.10
CA VAL A 48 8.41 -1.11 70.43
C VAL A 48 7.32 -0.17 69.87
N ALA A 49 6.97 0.89 70.59
CA ALA A 49 6.04 1.91 70.09
C ALA A 49 6.65 2.76 68.97
N GLY A 50 7.96 3.03 69.04
CA GLY A 50 8.74 3.72 68.00
C GLY A 50 8.85 2.90 66.72
N SER A 51 9.01 1.57 66.80
CA SER A 51 8.92 0.70 65.63
C SER A 51 7.50 0.58 65.10
N PHE A 52 6.46 0.63 65.95
CA PHE A 52 5.08 0.71 65.49
C PHE A 52 4.79 2.02 64.73
N HIS A 53 5.33 3.16 65.19
CA HIS A 53 5.23 4.45 64.48
C HIS A 53 6.09 4.51 63.20
N ALA A 54 7.25 3.85 63.17
CA ALA A 54 8.05 3.72 61.95
C ALA A 54 7.33 2.87 60.88
N VAL A 55 6.57 1.86 61.30
CA VAL A 55 5.67 1.09 60.41
C VAL A 55 4.45 1.90 60.00
N SER A 56 3.89 2.75 60.88
CA SER A 56 2.75 3.62 60.57
C SER A 56 3.11 4.85 59.72
N GLY A 57 4.39 5.19 59.59
CA GLY A 57 4.89 6.31 58.79
C GLY A 57 5.38 5.92 57.38
N ALA A 58 5.51 4.63 57.09
CA ALA A 58 5.81 4.15 55.75
C ALA A 58 4.58 4.36 54.86
N THR A 59 4.70 5.24 53.86
CA THR A 59 3.67 5.39 52.84
C THR A 59 3.48 4.05 52.15
N ALA A 60 2.26 3.51 52.16
CA ALA A 60 1.93 2.25 51.50
C ALA A 60 2.40 2.31 50.03
N PRO A 61 3.05 1.24 49.52
CA PRO A 61 3.45 1.22 48.12
C PRO A 61 2.24 1.40 47.22
N SER A 62 2.39 2.17 46.16
CA SER A 62 1.40 2.29 45.09
C SER A 62 2.06 2.31 43.72
N VAL A 63 1.45 1.64 42.76
CA VAL A 63 1.92 1.62 41.37
C VAL A 63 1.53 2.95 40.71
N SER A 64 2.53 3.70 40.26
CA SER A 64 2.36 5.06 39.72
C SER A 64 2.62 5.14 38.21
N SER A 65 2.60 4.02 37.50
CA SER A 65 2.83 3.95 36.05
C SER A 65 1.61 4.40 35.23
N THR A 66 1.83 4.61 33.93
CA THR A 66 0.77 4.97 32.99
C THR A 66 -0.27 3.85 32.87
N LYS A 67 -1.54 4.19 32.98
CA LYS A 67 -2.64 3.20 32.98
C LYS A 67 -2.89 2.53 31.63
N THR A 68 -2.35 3.09 30.56
CA THR A 68 -2.44 2.50 29.22
C THR A 68 -1.05 2.44 28.62
N LYS A 69 -0.70 1.30 28.04
CA LYS A 69 0.49 1.11 27.23
C LYS A 69 0.06 0.58 25.87
N VAL A 70 0.68 1.13 24.84
CA VAL A 70 0.40 0.79 23.46
C VAL A 70 1.52 -0.07 22.93
N GLY A 71 1.18 -1.02 22.09
CA GLY A 71 2.13 -1.85 21.35
C GLY A 71 1.67 -2.13 19.94
N ALA A 72 2.57 -2.74 19.19
CA ALA A 72 2.24 -3.32 17.91
C ALA A 72 2.76 -4.75 17.82
N VAL A 73 2.05 -5.58 17.06
CA VAL A 73 2.48 -6.95 16.77
C VAL A 73 3.88 -6.92 16.15
N GLY A 74 4.75 -7.80 16.64
CA GLY A 74 6.13 -7.94 16.16
C GLY A 74 7.11 -6.84 16.61
N VAL A 75 6.65 -5.78 17.26
CA VAL A 75 7.49 -4.68 17.75
C VAL A 75 7.87 -4.91 19.22
N ASN A 76 9.13 -4.64 19.58
CA ASN A 76 9.55 -4.72 20.98
C ASN A 76 8.77 -3.72 21.83
N LEU A 77 8.07 -4.22 22.83
CA LEU A 77 7.40 -3.42 23.84
C LEU A 77 8.17 -3.53 25.16
N ASN A 78 8.42 -2.37 25.78
CA ASN A 78 8.89 -2.28 27.17
C ASN A 78 7.92 -1.41 27.95
N TYR A 79 7.46 -1.94 29.08
CA TYR A 79 6.65 -1.24 30.05
C TYR A 79 7.29 -1.37 31.43
N ARG A 80 7.81 -0.25 31.93
CA ARG A 80 8.43 -0.19 33.25
C ARG A 80 7.38 0.07 34.32
N ILE A 81 7.35 -0.79 35.34
CA ILE A 81 6.47 -0.63 36.48
C ILE A 81 7.10 0.41 37.41
N LEU A 82 6.41 1.52 37.62
CA LEU A 82 6.82 2.59 38.52
C LEU A 82 6.08 2.45 39.86
N LEU A 83 6.80 2.66 40.95
CA LEU A 83 6.28 2.58 42.30
C LEU A 83 6.50 3.90 43.03
N SER A 84 5.57 4.24 43.92
CA SER A 84 5.72 5.33 44.87
C SER A 84 5.41 4.82 46.28
N GLY A 85 6.30 5.10 47.23
CA GLY A 85 6.26 4.51 48.57
C GLY A 85 6.61 3.01 48.60
N GLY A 86 7.04 2.52 49.76
CA GLY A 86 7.39 1.10 49.97
C GLY A 86 8.57 0.55 49.15
N SER A 87 8.83 -0.74 49.29
CA SER A 87 9.90 -1.48 48.60
C SER A 87 9.47 -2.93 48.42
N PRO A 88 8.58 -3.23 47.46
CA PRO A 88 8.09 -4.58 47.25
C PRO A 88 9.22 -5.51 46.81
N GLU A 89 9.13 -6.76 47.25
CA GLU A 89 10.13 -7.80 46.99
C GLU A 89 9.69 -8.75 45.86
N ALA A 90 8.38 -8.90 45.62
CA ALA A 90 7.81 -9.72 44.54
C ALA A 90 6.75 -8.99 43.72
N PHE A 91 6.57 -9.44 42.48
CA PHE A 91 5.60 -8.90 41.52
C PHE A 91 4.89 -10.02 40.76
N GLU A 92 3.63 -9.77 40.46
CA GLU A 92 2.78 -10.58 39.59
C GLU A 92 2.08 -9.66 38.59
N ALA A 93 1.89 -10.13 37.35
CA ALA A 93 1.17 -9.40 36.31
C ALA A 93 0.33 -10.38 35.48
N VAL A 94 -0.99 -10.32 35.61
CA VAL A 94 -1.92 -11.30 35.00
C VAL A 94 -3.22 -10.64 34.55
N PRO A 95 -3.78 -11.00 33.36
CA PRO A 95 -3.12 -11.71 32.27
C PRO A 95 -2.11 -10.80 31.53
N LEU A 96 -1.12 -11.38 30.85
CA LEU A 96 -0.22 -10.65 29.95
C LEU A 96 -0.67 -10.83 28.49
N PRO A 97 -0.53 -9.80 27.63
CA PRO A 97 -0.66 -9.97 26.19
C PRO A 97 0.25 -11.10 25.67
N PRO A 98 -0.20 -11.91 24.69
CA PRO A 98 0.63 -12.94 24.07
C PRO A 98 1.97 -12.37 23.59
N GLY A 99 3.07 -13.03 23.95
CA GLY A 99 4.44 -12.61 23.59
C GLY A 99 5.09 -11.61 24.55
N LEU A 100 4.40 -11.18 25.61
CA LEU A 100 4.97 -10.39 26.70
C LEU A 100 5.28 -11.24 27.93
N THR A 101 6.30 -10.82 28.68
CA THR A 101 6.76 -11.49 29.90
C THR A 101 7.05 -10.45 30.99
N LEU A 102 6.79 -10.81 32.24
CA LEU A 102 7.21 -10.01 33.40
C LEU A 102 8.65 -10.39 33.77
N THR A 103 9.55 -9.42 33.72
CA THR A 103 10.94 -9.57 34.17
C THR A 103 11.11 -8.81 35.48
N VAL A 104 11.51 -9.51 36.54
CA VAL A 104 11.81 -8.93 37.84
C VAL A 104 13.32 -9.01 38.07
N THR A 105 13.97 -7.85 38.23
CA THR A 105 15.39 -7.75 38.54
C THR A 105 15.57 -7.40 40.01
N PRO A 106 16.13 -8.31 40.85
CA PRO A 106 16.42 -8.01 42.24
C PRO A 106 17.58 -7.01 42.34
N VAL A 107 17.41 -5.93 43.10
CA VAL A 107 18.42 -4.86 43.22
C VAL A 107 19.47 -5.18 44.30
N ARG A 108 19.15 -6.06 45.25
CA ARG A 108 20.01 -6.81 46.21
C ARG A 108 19.06 -7.50 47.21
N ALA A 109 19.55 -8.47 47.99
CA ALA A 109 18.76 -9.06 49.08
C ALA A 109 18.28 -7.96 50.05
N GLY A 110 16.96 -7.74 50.14
CA GLY A 110 16.33 -6.72 50.99
C GLY A 110 16.19 -5.31 50.39
N ILE A 111 16.36 -5.12 49.07
CA ILE A 111 16.08 -3.84 48.37
C ILE A 111 14.99 -4.07 47.31
N ALA A 112 14.09 -3.09 47.15
CA ALA A 112 12.99 -3.08 46.18
C ALA A 112 13.38 -3.67 44.81
N SER A 113 12.61 -4.67 44.37
CA SER A 113 12.77 -5.27 43.05
C SER A 113 12.32 -4.29 41.95
N LYS A 114 13.06 -4.23 40.83
CA LYS A 114 12.58 -3.53 39.62
C LYS A 114 11.79 -4.52 38.77
N ALA A 115 10.62 -4.13 38.29
CA ALA A 115 9.81 -4.98 37.44
C ALA A 115 9.48 -4.28 36.11
N GLU A 116 9.63 -5.01 35.02
CA GLU A 116 9.32 -4.56 33.66
C GLU A 116 8.53 -5.64 32.93
N ILE A 117 7.52 -5.24 32.17
CA ILE A 117 6.84 -6.12 31.22
C ILE A 117 7.47 -5.88 29.85
N THR A 118 8.08 -6.91 29.29
CA THR A 118 8.87 -6.82 28.05
C THR A 118 8.56 -7.96 27.10
N GLY A 119 8.71 -7.73 25.81
CA GLY A 119 8.60 -8.77 24.79
C GLY A 119 8.16 -8.23 23.44
N ARG A 120 7.74 -9.13 22.55
CA ARG A 120 7.14 -8.78 21.26
C ARG A 120 5.72 -9.33 21.23
N PRO A 121 4.69 -8.47 21.26
CA PRO A 121 3.32 -8.92 21.12
C PRO A 121 3.13 -9.75 19.85
N THR A 122 2.39 -10.85 19.93
CA THR A 122 2.13 -11.74 18.78
C THR A 122 0.71 -11.66 18.25
N GLU A 123 -0.21 -11.05 19.01
CA GLU A 123 -1.63 -10.97 18.66
C GLU A 123 -2.16 -9.56 18.88
N ILE A 124 -3.09 -9.13 18.03
CA ILE A 124 -3.83 -7.89 18.20
C ILE A 124 -4.83 -8.03 19.35
N GLY A 125 -5.08 -6.95 20.08
CA GLY A 125 -6.12 -6.94 21.11
C GLY A 125 -5.89 -5.95 22.23
N GLU A 126 -6.92 -5.84 23.07
CA GLU A 126 -6.89 -5.09 24.31
C GLU A 126 -6.78 -6.10 25.47
N THR A 127 -5.76 -5.96 26.30
CA THR A 127 -5.55 -6.79 27.49
C THR A 127 -5.45 -5.89 28.71
N VAL A 128 -6.35 -6.07 29.67
CA VAL A 128 -6.23 -5.41 30.98
C VAL A 128 -5.39 -6.33 31.87
N THR A 129 -4.18 -5.90 32.21
CA THR A 129 -3.26 -6.63 33.09
C THR A 129 -3.34 -6.04 34.49
N THR A 130 -3.66 -6.87 35.48
CA THR A 130 -3.54 -6.50 36.89
C THR A 130 -2.11 -6.76 37.34
N ILE A 131 -1.42 -5.70 37.76
CA ILE A 131 -0.09 -5.77 38.37
C ILE A 131 -0.28 -5.76 39.88
N THR A 132 0.24 -6.75 40.56
CA THR A 132 0.25 -6.83 42.03
C THR A 132 1.69 -6.87 42.53
N ALA A 133 2.03 -5.96 43.44
CA ALA A 133 3.31 -5.92 44.10
C ALA A 133 3.15 -6.35 45.57
N TRP A 134 4.06 -7.21 46.03
CA TRP A 134 4.03 -7.85 47.34
C TRP A 134 5.26 -7.46 48.15
N ASN A 135 5.07 -7.22 49.44
CA ASN A 135 6.16 -6.86 50.34
C ASN A 135 7.09 -8.04 50.68
N ASN A 136 6.62 -9.27 50.53
CA ASN A 136 7.41 -10.47 50.82
C ASN A 136 7.64 -11.30 49.54
N PRO A 137 8.78 -12.00 49.42
CA PRO A 137 9.17 -12.73 48.21
C PRO A 137 8.37 -14.02 47.98
N ASP A 138 7.70 -14.52 49.02
CA ASP A 138 6.82 -15.68 49.01
C ASP A 138 5.39 -15.35 48.58
N PHE A 139 5.16 -14.15 48.02
CA PHE A 139 3.84 -13.63 47.70
C PHE A 139 2.95 -13.65 48.95
N SER A 140 3.41 -13.00 50.01
CA SER A 140 2.64 -12.75 51.23
C SER A 140 2.79 -11.30 51.73
N GLY A 141 2.04 -10.92 52.77
CA GLY A 141 2.12 -9.60 53.40
C GLY A 141 1.25 -8.53 52.72
N ALA A 142 1.49 -7.26 53.04
CA ALA A 142 0.74 -6.15 52.46
C ALA A 142 1.01 -6.05 50.94
N THR A 143 -0.05 -5.81 50.18
CA THR A 143 -0.02 -5.75 48.72
C THR A 143 -0.54 -4.42 48.19
N THR A 144 -0.12 -4.10 46.99
CA THR A 144 -0.70 -3.01 46.20
C THR A 144 -0.92 -3.49 44.79
N SER A 145 -2.02 -3.04 44.16
CA SER A 145 -2.39 -3.44 42.82
C SER A 145 -2.74 -2.25 41.96
N ALA A 146 -2.44 -2.36 40.66
CA ALA A 146 -2.94 -1.44 39.65
C ALA A 146 -3.21 -2.18 38.35
N GLU A 147 -4.18 -1.67 37.59
CA GLU A 147 -4.46 -2.15 36.25
C GLU A 147 -3.71 -1.31 35.22
N VAL A 148 -3.15 -2.00 34.23
CA VAL A 148 -2.65 -1.40 32.99
C VAL A 148 -3.37 -2.04 31.81
N THR A 149 -3.88 -1.21 30.91
CA THR A 149 -4.43 -1.66 29.64
C THR A 149 -3.32 -1.68 28.59
N PHE A 150 -3.00 -2.86 28.07
CA PHE A 150 -2.19 -3.02 26.87
C PHE A 150 -3.08 -3.04 25.64
N LEU A 151 -2.80 -2.13 24.72
CA LEU A 151 -3.51 -2.03 23.45
C LEU A 151 -2.54 -2.35 22.31
N ILE A 152 -2.68 -3.55 21.75
CA ILE A 152 -1.83 -4.08 20.68
C ILE A 152 -2.55 -3.94 19.35
N MET A 153 -1.95 -3.15 18.47
CA MET A 153 -2.42 -2.92 17.10
C MET A 153 -1.52 -3.63 16.10
N ASP A 154 -1.93 -3.67 14.84
CA ASP A 154 -1.10 -4.12 13.74
C ASP A 154 -1.39 -3.30 12.47
N LEU A 155 -0.68 -3.63 11.40
CA LEU A 155 -0.74 -3.02 10.10
C LEU A 155 -0.99 -4.09 9.04
N GLU A 156 -1.98 -3.87 8.17
CA GLU A 156 -2.24 -4.72 7.01
C GLU A 156 -2.29 -3.90 5.72
N PRO A 157 -1.89 -4.46 4.56
CA PRO A 157 -1.05 -5.65 4.41
C PRO A 157 0.42 -5.38 4.76
N LEU A 158 1.20 -6.40 5.12
CA LEU A 158 2.62 -6.26 5.53
C LEU A 158 3.62 -6.31 4.37
N ALA A 159 3.31 -7.01 3.28
CA ALA A 159 4.21 -7.16 2.14
C ALA A 159 3.45 -7.18 0.80
N PRO A 160 2.62 -6.17 0.49
CA PRO A 160 1.93 -6.12 -0.79
C PRO A 160 2.95 -5.98 -1.93
N THR A 161 2.72 -6.76 -3.00
CA THR A 161 3.41 -6.60 -4.29
C THR A 161 2.37 -6.26 -5.35
N VAL A 162 2.49 -5.10 -5.97
CA VAL A 162 1.52 -4.59 -6.96
C VAL A 162 2.23 -4.00 -8.17
N LYS A 163 1.50 -3.86 -9.28
CA LYS A 163 2.01 -3.17 -10.48
C LYS A 163 1.90 -1.66 -10.32
N VAL A 164 2.76 -0.91 -11.02
CA VAL A 164 2.65 0.55 -11.16
C VAL A 164 1.21 0.92 -11.58
N GLY A 165 0.66 1.97 -10.99
CA GLY A 165 -0.71 2.45 -11.22
C GLY A 165 -1.81 1.69 -10.47
N SER A 166 -1.49 0.59 -9.77
CA SER A 166 -2.48 -0.14 -8.98
C SER A 166 -2.84 0.61 -7.68
N PRO A 167 -4.08 0.49 -7.18
CA PRO A 167 -4.43 1.00 -5.86
C PRO A 167 -3.87 0.11 -4.74
N VAL A 168 -3.45 0.72 -3.65
CA VAL A 168 -3.06 0.05 -2.39
C VAL A 168 -3.69 0.79 -1.22
N THR A 169 -4.20 0.06 -0.24
CA THR A 169 -4.68 0.65 1.02
C THR A 169 -4.03 -0.06 2.20
N PHE A 170 -3.27 0.69 2.98
CA PHE A 170 -2.77 0.24 4.28
C PHE A 170 -3.76 0.60 5.37
N ARG A 171 -3.93 -0.29 6.34
CA ARG A 171 -4.88 -0.11 7.44
C ARG A 171 -4.22 -0.46 8.77
N SER A 172 -4.30 0.45 9.73
CA SER A 172 -4.07 0.10 11.12
C SER A 172 -5.25 -0.70 11.63
N ILE A 173 -4.96 -1.89 12.16
CA ILE A 173 -5.96 -2.80 12.70
C ILE A 173 -5.75 -3.02 14.19
N GLY A 174 -6.85 -3.29 14.88
CA GLY A 174 -6.89 -3.55 16.31
C GLY A 174 -8.11 -2.92 16.95
N ARG A 175 -8.52 -3.47 18.09
CA ARG A 175 -9.74 -3.06 18.78
C ARG A 175 -9.39 -2.01 19.81
N VAL A 176 -10.02 -0.85 19.70
CA VAL A 176 -9.86 0.24 20.65
C VAL A 176 -11.15 0.35 21.44
N SER A 177 -11.07 0.39 22.78
CA SER A 177 -12.22 0.66 23.63
C SER A 177 -12.88 2.00 23.29
N ALA A 178 -14.21 2.08 23.38
CA ALA A 178 -15.01 3.23 22.92
C ALA A 178 -14.62 4.59 23.53
N ASN A 179 -13.91 4.58 24.67
CA ASN A 179 -13.49 5.77 25.40
C ASN A 179 -12.03 6.19 25.11
N SER A 180 -11.31 5.43 24.29
CA SER A 180 -9.90 5.68 23.96
C SER A 180 -9.79 6.42 22.63
N LYS A 181 -9.09 7.57 22.61
CA LYS A 181 -8.85 8.32 21.38
C LYS A 181 -7.50 7.91 20.79
N VAL A 182 -7.53 7.25 19.62
CA VAL A 182 -6.33 6.98 18.82
C VAL A 182 -6.15 8.08 17.78
N THR A 183 -4.92 8.54 17.66
CA THR A 183 -4.48 9.41 16.58
C THR A 183 -3.41 8.69 15.78
N TYR A 184 -3.44 8.89 14.47
CA TYR A 184 -2.56 8.23 13.52
C TYR A 184 -1.66 9.27 12.87
N GLN A 185 -0.45 8.88 12.54
CA GLN A 185 0.45 9.63 11.67
C GLN A 185 1.23 8.61 10.84
N TRP A 186 0.92 8.52 9.54
CA TRP A 186 1.61 7.61 8.64
C TRP A 186 3.02 8.11 8.32
N GLN A 187 3.92 7.14 8.11
CA GLN A 187 5.29 7.37 7.68
C GLN A 187 5.62 6.53 6.44
N PHE A 188 6.39 7.13 5.53
CA PHE A 188 7.05 6.47 4.41
C PHE A 188 8.57 6.61 4.61
N ASN A 189 9.29 5.48 4.63
CA ASN A 189 10.73 5.43 4.89
C ASN A 189 11.16 6.27 6.10
N ASP A 190 10.43 6.08 7.21
CA ASP A 190 10.61 6.77 8.50
C ASP A 190 10.34 8.29 8.51
N VAL A 191 9.80 8.85 7.42
CA VAL A 191 9.39 10.27 7.30
C VAL A 191 7.87 10.38 7.36
N ASP A 192 7.36 11.34 8.15
CA ASP A 192 5.92 11.61 8.25
C ASP A 192 5.33 12.01 6.89
N ILE A 193 4.28 11.32 6.46
CA ILE A 193 3.50 11.68 5.28
C ILE A 193 2.54 12.80 5.71
N PRO A 194 2.62 14.01 5.12
CA PRO A 194 1.80 15.14 5.55
C PRO A 194 0.30 14.84 5.49
N ASN A 195 -0.43 15.22 6.54
CA ASN A 195 -1.89 15.11 6.66
C ASN A 195 -2.48 13.69 6.64
N GLU A 196 -1.65 12.65 6.57
CA GLU A 196 -2.11 11.27 6.65
C GLU A 196 -2.31 10.85 8.11
N THR A 197 -3.48 11.24 8.65
CA THR A 197 -3.84 11.05 10.06
C THR A 197 -5.03 10.11 10.29
N ASN A 198 -5.46 9.41 9.24
CA ASN A 198 -6.56 8.44 9.32
C ASN A 198 -6.05 7.05 9.71
N ALA A 199 -6.96 6.19 10.16
CA ALA A 199 -6.66 4.78 10.45
C ALA A 199 -6.22 3.98 9.20
N SER A 200 -6.45 4.52 8.01
CA SER A 200 -6.02 3.95 6.73
C SER A 200 -5.29 4.99 5.88
N LEU A 201 -4.30 4.54 5.14
CA LEU A 201 -3.60 5.28 4.09
C LEU A 201 -3.98 4.67 2.74
N SER A 202 -4.51 5.49 1.83
CA SER A 202 -4.93 5.05 0.50
C SER A 202 -4.03 5.65 -0.57
N LEU A 203 -3.42 4.79 -1.38
CA LEU A 203 -2.63 5.13 -2.55
C LEU A 203 -3.43 4.69 -3.79
N PRO A 204 -4.16 5.58 -4.48
CA PRO A 204 -5.11 5.17 -5.52
C PRO A 204 -4.45 4.68 -6.81
N ALA A 205 -3.23 5.12 -7.10
CA ALA A 205 -2.44 4.69 -8.24
C ALA A 205 -0.95 4.85 -7.91
N VAL A 206 -0.29 3.75 -7.56
CA VAL A 206 1.08 3.81 -7.04
C VAL A 206 2.12 4.13 -8.12
N ALA A 207 3.07 5.00 -7.82
CA ALA A 207 4.25 5.27 -8.66
C ALA A 207 5.47 4.48 -8.14
N GLU A 208 6.46 4.19 -9.00
CA GLU A 208 7.67 3.45 -8.58
C GLU A 208 8.41 4.10 -7.39
N THR A 209 8.36 5.43 -7.28
CA THR A 209 8.97 6.19 -6.18
C THR A 209 8.29 5.98 -4.82
N GLU A 210 7.11 5.37 -4.80
CA GLU A 210 6.35 5.04 -3.59
C GLU A 210 6.67 3.61 -3.09
N ALA A 211 7.55 2.87 -3.76
CA ALA A 211 8.06 1.61 -3.24
C ALA A 211 8.92 1.87 -1.99
N GLY A 212 8.70 1.10 -0.92
CA GLY A 212 9.43 1.28 0.33
C GLY A 212 8.66 0.82 1.56
N GLN A 213 9.08 1.33 2.72
CA GLN A 213 8.55 0.91 4.00
C GLN A 213 7.53 1.90 4.54
N TYR A 214 6.34 1.39 4.85
CA TYR A 214 5.26 2.13 5.50
C TYR A 214 5.09 1.68 6.94
N ARG A 215 4.83 2.62 7.83
CA ARG A 215 4.40 2.34 9.20
C ARG A 215 3.53 3.48 9.69
N VAL A 216 2.78 3.27 10.76
CA VAL A 216 1.98 4.33 11.37
C VAL A 216 2.42 4.52 12.81
N ARG A 217 2.66 5.78 13.19
CA ARG A 217 2.77 6.16 14.59
C ARG A 217 1.37 6.27 15.14
N LEU A 218 1.13 5.51 16.20
CA LEU A 218 -0.12 5.53 16.92
C LEU A 218 0.11 6.33 18.20
N ALA A 219 -0.74 7.30 18.47
CA ALA A 219 -0.74 8.00 19.75
C ALA A 219 -2.12 7.88 20.41
N PHE A 220 -2.12 7.42 21.65
CA PHE A 220 -3.32 7.11 22.41
C PHE A 220 -3.44 8.06 23.58
N GLY A 221 -4.60 8.69 23.71
CA GLY A 221 -4.96 9.52 24.85
C GLY A 221 -6.15 8.95 25.61
N ASP A 222 -6.02 8.91 26.94
CA ASP A 222 -7.14 8.69 27.86
C ASP A 222 -7.62 10.01 28.48
N THR A 223 -8.77 10.00 29.15
CA THR A 223 -9.33 11.17 29.86
C THR A 223 -8.51 11.62 31.07
N ARG A 224 -7.40 10.93 31.39
CA ARG A 224 -6.53 11.19 32.55
C ARG A 224 -5.14 11.70 32.14
N GLN A 225 -5.00 12.17 30.89
CA GLN A 225 -3.81 12.87 30.35
C GLN A 225 -2.54 12.01 30.18
N SER A 226 -2.67 10.67 30.12
CA SER A 226 -1.52 9.82 29.77
C SER A 226 -1.46 9.59 28.26
N THR A 227 -0.60 10.32 27.55
CA THR A 227 -0.35 10.09 26.13
C THR A 227 0.80 9.11 25.95
N THR A 228 0.54 7.96 25.32
CA THR A 228 1.59 7.04 24.87
C THR A 228 1.61 7.00 23.36
N SER A 229 2.80 6.84 22.77
CA SER A 229 2.94 6.63 21.34
C SER A 229 3.86 5.47 21.04
N GLU A 230 3.51 4.72 20.01
CA GLU A 230 4.26 3.56 19.55
C GLU A 230 4.12 3.45 18.03
N PHE A 231 5.10 2.83 17.37
CA PHE A 231 5.02 2.56 15.94
C PHE A 231 4.50 1.15 15.70
N THR A 232 3.74 0.97 14.61
CA THR A 232 3.50 -0.36 14.06
C THR A 232 4.80 -0.99 13.56
N GLN A 233 4.75 -2.29 13.31
CA GLN A 233 5.74 -2.91 12.42
C GLN A 233 5.71 -2.25 11.03
N ARG A 234 6.79 -2.46 10.27
CA ARG A 234 6.93 -1.90 8.92
C ARG A 234 6.28 -2.84 7.91
N ALA A 235 5.36 -2.30 7.12
CA ALA A 235 4.90 -2.94 5.89
C ALA A 235 5.83 -2.54 4.73
N THR A 236 6.21 -3.48 3.88
CA THR A 236 7.05 -3.21 2.70
C THR A 236 6.19 -3.26 1.43
N LEU A 237 6.04 -2.12 0.75
CA LEU A 237 5.39 -2.04 -0.55
C LEU A 237 6.41 -2.32 -1.65
N THR A 238 6.21 -3.40 -2.40
CA THR A 238 6.96 -3.69 -3.62
C THR A 238 6.12 -3.31 -4.82
N ILE A 239 6.70 -2.50 -5.72
CA ILE A 239 6.05 -2.08 -6.96
C ILE A 239 6.80 -2.71 -8.13
N THR A 240 6.11 -3.47 -8.97
CA THR A 240 6.69 -4.11 -10.15
C THR A 240 6.40 -3.28 -11.40
N PRO A 241 7.39 -3.10 -12.29
CA PRO A 241 7.15 -2.44 -13.57
C PRO A 241 6.23 -3.29 -14.45
N PRO A 242 5.63 -2.69 -15.49
CA PRO A 242 4.95 -3.42 -16.55
C PRO A 242 5.91 -4.41 -17.23
N SER A 243 5.48 -5.65 -17.44
CA SER A 243 6.32 -6.71 -18.05
C SER A 243 5.93 -7.08 -19.47
N ASP A 244 4.65 -6.88 -19.82
CA ASP A 244 4.08 -7.46 -21.04
C ASP A 244 3.84 -6.38 -22.09
N PRO A 245 4.27 -6.59 -23.35
CA PRO A 245 3.98 -5.66 -24.42
C PRO A 245 2.47 -5.64 -24.74
N PRO A 246 1.98 -4.56 -25.40
CA PRO A 246 0.59 -4.51 -25.86
C PRO A 246 0.22 -5.68 -26.77
N ILE A 247 -1.04 -6.10 -26.71
CA ILE A 247 -1.61 -7.17 -27.54
C ILE A 247 -2.65 -6.55 -28.47
N PHE A 248 -2.54 -6.80 -29.77
CA PHE A 248 -3.58 -6.38 -30.71
C PHE A 248 -4.87 -7.18 -30.51
N THR A 249 -5.99 -6.48 -30.33
CA THR A 249 -7.34 -7.05 -30.40
C THR A 249 -7.92 -6.96 -31.82
N THR A 250 -7.49 -5.95 -32.58
CA THR A 250 -7.80 -5.78 -34.00
C THR A 250 -6.53 -5.37 -34.74
N THR A 251 -6.25 -6.03 -35.86
CA THR A 251 -5.11 -5.69 -36.73
C THR A 251 -5.61 -5.11 -38.06
N PRO A 252 -4.81 -4.27 -38.74
CA PRO A 252 -5.19 -3.74 -40.04
C PRO A 252 -5.31 -4.88 -41.05
N THR A 253 -6.32 -4.80 -41.91
CA THR A 253 -6.59 -5.79 -42.96
C THR A 253 -6.20 -5.25 -44.33
N ALA A 254 -5.86 -6.14 -45.25
CA ALA A 254 -5.61 -5.77 -46.64
C ALA A 254 -6.80 -5.04 -47.27
N ALA A 255 -6.53 -4.08 -48.14
CA ALA A 255 -7.54 -3.26 -48.81
C ALA A 255 -7.28 -3.19 -50.31
N ARG A 256 -8.35 -3.26 -51.10
CA ARG A 256 -8.33 -3.04 -52.55
C ARG A 256 -9.17 -1.82 -52.85
N LEU A 257 -8.53 -0.76 -53.33
CA LEU A 257 -9.15 0.55 -53.51
C LEU A 257 -8.96 1.04 -54.93
N HIS A 258 -9.79 2.00 -55.31
CA HIS A 258 -9.66 2.76 -56.55
C HIS A 258 -9.15 4.17 -56.27
N LEU A 259 -8.53 4.77 -57.28
CA LEU A 259 -8.08 6.15 -57.21
C LEU A 259 -9.22 7.08 -56.75
N GLY A 260 -8.99 7.84 -55.69
CA GLY A 260 -9.98 8.76 -55.11
C GLY A 260 -10.85 8.16 -53.99
N GLU A 261 -10.77 6.86 -53.72
CA GLU A 261 -11.49 6.24 -52.60
C GLU A 261 -10.82 6.54 -51.25
N LEU A 262 -11.56 6.32 -50.16
CA LEU A 262 -11.08 6.44 -48.79
C LEU A 262 -10.30 5.18 -48.39
N LEU A 263 -9.02 5.32 -48.04
CA LEU A 263 -8.33 4.30 -47.25
C LEU A 263 -8.66 4.48 -45.78
N SER A 264 -9.04 3.40 -45.11
CA SER A 264 -9.19 3.35 -43.65
C SER A 264 -8.60 2.06 -43.13
N LEU A 265 -7.43 2.17 -42.51
CA LEU A 265 -6.82 1.08 -41.75
C LEU A 265 -7.11 1.34 -40.27
N ARG A 266 -7.39 0.26 -39.53
CA ARG A 266 -7.72 0.32 -38.12
C ARG A 266 -6.94 -0.74 -37.36
N ALA A 267 -6.46 -0.35 -36.19
CA ALA A 267 -5.90 -1.25 -35.21
C ALA A 267 -6.48 -0.93 -33.85
N GLU A 268 -6.63 -1.97 -33.03
CA GLU A 268 -6.98 -1.84 -31.62
C GLU A 268 -6.05 -2.74 -30.84
N ALA A 269 -5.63 -2.28 -29.67
CA ALA A 269 -4.74 -3.03 -28.80
C ALA A 269 -5.12 -2.79 -27.34
N THR A 270 -4.77 -3.76 -26.51
CA THR A 270 -4.85 -3.67 -25.05
C THR A 270 -3.44 -3.80 -24.48
N GLY A 271 -3.17 -3.13 -23.36
CA GLY A 271 -1.87 -3.14 -22.72
C GLY A 271 -1.86 -2.26 -21.48
N GLU A 272 -0.77 -2.35 -20.72
CA GLU A 272 -0.60 -1.55 -19.50
C GLU A 272 -0.12 -0.14 -19.84
N GLY A 273 -0.70 0.86 -19.17
CA GLY A 273 -0.38 2.27 -19.36
C GLY A 273 -1.02 2.91 -20.59
N GLU A 274 -0.55 4.11 -20.94
CA GLU A 274 -0.97 4.81 -22.15
C GLU A 274 -0.38 4.11 -23.39
N LEU A 275 -1.23 3.87 -24.39
CA LEU A 275 -0.83 3.23 -25.64
C LEU A 275 -0.62 4.28 -26.72
N THR A 276 0.49 4.17 -27.43
CA THR A 276 0.84 5.01 -28.58
C THR A 276 0.94 4.16 -29.83
N PHE A 277 0.51 4.69 -30.97
CA PHE A 277 0.54 4.02 -32.27
C PHE A 277 1.55 4.71 -33.17
N ALA A 278 2.18 3.95 -34.07
CA ALA A 278 3.04 4.47 -35.12
C ALA A 278 2.85 3.64 -36.39
N TRP A 279 2.41 4.28 -37.46
CA TRP A 279 2.21 3.62 -38.75
C TRP A 279 3.46 3.65 -39.61
N THR A 280 3.70 2.55 -40.32
CA THR A 280 4.76 2.43 -41.32
C THR A 280 4.18 1.93 -42.63
N LYS A 281 4.79 2.36 -43.74
CA LYS A 281 4.51 1.88 -45.09
C LYS A 281 5.83 1.41 -45.70
N GLU A 282 5.87 0.18 -46.21
CA GLU A 282 7.11 -0.41 -46.75
C GLU A 282 8.29 -0.26 -45.77
N ASP A 283 8.00 -0.49 -44.48
CA ASP A 283 8.92 -0.33 -43.34
C ASP A 283 9.47 1.10 -43.10
N GLU A 284 8.98 2.11 -43.82
CA GLU A 284 9.25 3.53 -43.58
C GLU A 284 8.15 4.16 -42.71
N ALA A 285 8.55 4.96 -41.71
CA ALA A 285 7.60 5.63 -40.82
C ALA A 285 6.77 6.68 -41.57
N ILE A 286 5.45 6.69 -41.33
CA ILE A 286 4.55 7.74 -41.83
C ILE A 286 4.48 8.84 -40.76
N PRO A 287 5.11 10.01 -40.98
CA PRO A 287 5.24 11.00 -39.91
C PRO A 287 3.89 11.57 -39.47
N GLY A 288 3.67 11.65 -38.16
CA GLY A 288 2.46 12.23 -37.58
C GLY A 288 1.27 11.26 -37.44
N GLU A 289 1.37 10.05 -37.98
CA GLU A 289 0.31 9.03 -37.87
C GLU A 289 0.42 8.27 -36.55
N THR A 290 -0.17 8.83 -35.50
CA THR A 290 -0.16 8.26 -34.13
C THR A 290 -1.52 7.76 -33.63
N SER A 291 -2.53 7.77 -34.50
CA SER A 291 -3.88 7.34 -34.17
C SER A 291 -4.07 5.84 -34.38
N ALA A 292 -5.01 5.25 -33.66
CA ALA A 292 -5.43 3.85 -33.85
C ALA A 292 -6.05 3.57 -35.23
N SER A 293 -6.43 4.63 -35.97
CA SER A 293 -6.88 4.55 -37.35
C SER A 293 -6.00 5.45 -38.22
N LEU A 294 -5.54 4.91 -39.34
CA LEU A 294 -4.89 5.66 -40.41
C LEU A 294 -5.90 5.83 -41.55
N GLN A 295 -6.13 7.08 -41.93
CA GLN A 295 -7.10 7.42 -42.97
C GLN A 295 -6.50 8.31 -44.05
N ARG A 296 -6.81 8.00 -45.31
CA ARG A 296 -6.49 8.84 -46.46
C ARG A 296 -7.78 9.09 -47.22
N ALA A 297 -8.26 10.33 -47.19
CA ALA A 297 -9.57 10.71 -47.75
C ALA A 297 -9.71 10.43 -49.25
N SER A 298 -8.60 10.47 -49.98
CA SER A 298 -8.52 10.22 -51.42
C SER A 298 -7.18 9.55 -51.71
N VAL A 299 -7.22 8.27 -52.09
CA VAL A 299 -6.01 7.49 -52.39
C VAL A 299 -5.49 7.75 -53.80
N ALA A 300 -4.17 7.80 -53.92
CA ALA A 300 -3.43 7.85 -55.17
C ALA A 300 -2.67 6.53 -55.43
N LEU A 301 -2.10 6.36 -56.62
CA LEU A 301 -1.35 5.15 -56.95
C LEU A 301 -0.12 4.96 -56.05
N GLU A 302 0.53 6.06 -55.64
CA GLU A 302 1.63 6.01 -54.69
C GLU A 302 1.21 5.59 -53.28
N ASP A 303 -0.08 5.53 -52.96
CA ASP A 303 -0.58 5.05 -51.66
C ASP A 303 -0.63 3.52 -51.59
N ALA A 304 -0.46 2.79 -52.71
CA ALA A 304 -0.31 1.34 -52.67
C ALA A 304 0.95 0.91 -51.89
N GLY A 305 0.87 -0.21 -51.18
CA GLY A 305 1.98 -0.77 -50.42
C GLY A 305 1.57 -1.58 -49.20
N SER A 306 2.57 -2.08 -48.48
CA SER A 306 2.44 -2.85 -47.24
C SER A 306 2.44 -1.94 -46.02
N TYR A 307 1.33 -1.90 -45.29
CA TYR A 307 1.18 -1.10 -44.09
C TYR A 307 1.32 -1.94 -42.83
N ARG A 308 2.01 -1.40 -41.82
CA ARG A 308 2.05 -1.96 -40.46
C ARG A 308 1.79 -0.87 -39.46
N VAL A 309 1.38 -1.28 -38.26
CA VAL A 309 1.32 -0.40 -37.11
C VAL A 309 2.09 -1.03 -35.97
N THR A 310 2.88 -0.22 -35.29
CA THR A 310 3.52 -0.59 -34.02
C THR A 310 2.79 0.11 -32.89
N VAL A 311 2.37 -0.67 -31.89
CA VAL A 311 1.78 -0.16 -30.66
C VAL A 311 2.82 -0.26 -29.55
N THR A 312 3.07 0.86 -28.88
CA THR A 312 3.98 0.93 -27.75
C THR A 312 3.18 1.25 -26.49
N GLY A 313 3.41 0.47 -25.44
CA GLY A 313 2.86 0.67 -24.10
C GLY A 313 3.94 0.52 -23.05
N ALA A 314 3.55 0.49 -21.78
CA ALA A 314 4.50 0.58 -20.69
C ALA A 314 5.39 -0.67 -20.54
N GLY A 315 4.93 -1.84 -21.01
CA GLY A 315 5.69 -3.10 -21.01
C GLY A 315 6.46 -3.40 -22.30
N GLY A 316 6.52 -2.46 -23.25
CA GLY A 316 7.23 -2.61 -24.52
C GLY A 316 6.34 -2.35 -25.74
N SER A 317 6.69 -2.94 -26.88
CA SER A 317 6.01 -2.70 -28.16
C SER A 317 5.63 -3.98 -28.88
N ALA A 318 4.55 -3.94 -29.64
CA ALA A 318 4.14 -5.00 -30.58
C ALA A 318 3.86 -4.41 -31.96
N THR A 319 4.26 -5.13 -33.00
CA THR A 319 4.04 -4.74 -34.41
C THR A 319 3.04 -5.66 -35.07
N SER A 320 2.09 -5.11 -35.82
CA SER A 320 1.07 -5.88 -36.51
C SER A 320 1.65 -6.72 -37.67
N PRO A 321 0.93 -7.77 -38.11
CA PRO A 321 1.11 -8.32 -39.45
C PRO A 321 0.96 -7.22 -40.53
N PRO A 322 1.52 -7.42 -41.73
CA PRO A 322 1.40 -6.46 -42.83
C PRO A 322 -0.01 -6.49 -43.43
N ALA A 323 -0.57 -5.31 -43.66
CA ALA A 323 -1.80 -5.08 -44.41
C ALA A 323 -1.47 -4.57 -45.82
N LEU A 324 -1.68 -5.40 -46.84
CA LEU A 324 -1.41 -5.03 -48.23
C LEU A 324 -2.53 -4.14 -48.77
N VAL A 325 -2.18 -2.92 -49.20
CA VAL A 325 -3.08 -1.99 -49.88
C VAL A 325 -2.74 -1.95 -51.37
N THR A 326 -3.72 -2.23 -52.21
CA THR A 326 -3.60 -2.10 -53.67
C THR A 326 -4.52 -1.00 -54.16
N VAL A 327 -4.01 -0.11 -55.01
CA VAL A 327 -4.80 0.98 -55.62
C VAL A 327 -4.86 0.76 -57.14
N ALA A 328 -6.06 0.60 -57.67
CA ALA A 328 -6.30 0.48 -59.10
C ALA A 328 -6.69 1.82 -59.74
N GLY A 329 -6.13 2.08 -60.92
CA GLY A 329 -6.39 3.28 -61.72
C GLY A 329 -7.64 3.18 -62.60
N PRO A 330 -7.96 4.25 -63.38
CA PRO A 330 -9.03 4.23 -64.37
C PRO A 330 -8.73 3.23 -65.51
N LEU A 331 -9.74 2.95 -66.36
CA LEU A 331 -9.57 2.13 -67.55
C LEU A 331 -8.47 2.72 -68.44
N THR A 332 -7.44 1.94 -68.73
CA THR A 332 -6.42 2.27 -69.73
C THR A 332 -6.49 1.27 -70.87
N ILE A 333 -6.48 1.77 -72.10
CA ILE A 333 -6.37 0.97 -73.31
C ILE A 333 -4.91 0.95 -73.74
N GLY A 334 -4.34 -0.24 -73.91
CA GLY A 334 -2.98 -0.42 -74.43
C GLY A 334 -2.94 -0.39 -75.95
N ALA A 335 -1.77 -0.68 -76.53
CA ALA A 335 -1.60 -0.70 -77.98
C ALA A 335 -2.46 -1.80 -78.61
N VAL A 336 -3.38 -1.40 -79.50
CA VAL A 336 -4.22 -2.32 -80.26
C VAL A 336 -3.35 -3.03 -81.30
N SER A 337 -3.39 -4.37 -81.33
CA SER A 337 -2.71 -5.17 -82.35
C SER A 337 -3.70 -5.85 -83.28
N LEU A 338 -3.28 -6.10 -84.52
CA LEU A 338 -4.09 -6.79 -85.52
C LEU A 338 -3.69 -8.27 -85.54
N GLY A 339 -4.68 -9.16 -85.52
CA GLY A 339 -4.54 -10.58 -85.78
C GLY A 339 -5.16 -10.96 -87.13
N GLU A 340 -5.03 -12.22 -87.55
CA GLU A 340 -5.76 -12.74 -88.72
C GLU A 340 -7.27 -12.65 -88.45
N GLY A 341 -7.95 -11.71 -89.11
CA GLY A 341 -9.40 -11.54 -88.96
C GLY A 341 -9.85 -11.08 -87.57
N SER A 342 -8.99 -10.43 -86.78
CA SER A 342 -9.36 -9.86 -85.47
C SER A 342 -8.48 -8.68 -85.11
N PHE A 343 -8.93 -7.89 -84.14
CA PHE A 343 -8.03 -6.97 -83.44
C PHE A 343 -8.10 -7.25 -81.94
N ILE A 344 -6.98 -6.97 -81.30
CA ILE A 344 -6.67 -7.33 -79.94
C ILE A 344 -6.55 -6.03 -79.16
N ILE A 345 -7.44 -5.82 -78.18
CA ILE A 345 -7.38 -4.68 -77.28
C ILE A 345 -6.88 -5.15 -75.90
N PRO A 346 -5.62 -4.85 -75.53
CA PRO A 346 -5.21 -4.95 -74.14
C PRO A 346 -5.85 -3.81 -73.36
N PHE A 347 -6.48 -4.11 -72.24
CA PHE A 347 -7.05 -3.10 -71.36
C PHE A 347 -6.79 -3.45 -69.90
N ASN A 348 -6.54 -2.43 -69.08
CA ASN A 348 -6.54 -2.57 -67.62
C ASN A 348 -7.65 -1.71 -67.09
N GLY A 349 -8.50 -2.26 -66.24
CA GLY A 349 -9.57 -1.51 -65.60
C GLY A 349 -9.79 -1.98 -64.18
N ILE A 350 -10.85 -1.46 -63.58
CA ILE A 350 -11.24 -1.82 -62.23
C ILE A 350 -11.84 -3.23 -62.22
N ALA A 351 -11.19 -4.17 -61.52
CA ALA A 351 -11.68 -5.54 -61.40
C ALA A 351 -13.08 -5.58 -60.77
N GLY A 352 -14.00 -6.33 -61.39
CA GLY A 352 -15.40 -6.42 -60.95
C GLY A 352 -16.29 -5.24 -61.34
N ARG A 353 -15.77 -4.19 -61.98
CA ARG A 353 -16.58 -3.24 -62.75
C ARG A 353 -16.74 -3.74 -64.18
N THR A 354 -17.94 -3.56 -64.71
CA THR A 354 -18.24 -3.83 -66.11
C THR A 354 -17.98 -2.58 -66.93
N TYR A 355 -17.19 -2.71 -67.99
CA TYR A 355 -16.99 -1.72 -69.03
C TYR A 355 -17.70 -2.19 -70.29
N ALA A 356 -18.32 -1.29 -71.04
CA ALA A 356 -18.93 -1.64 -72.32
C ALA A 356 -17.94 -1.32 -73.45
N LEU A 357 -17.65 -2.29 -74.31
CA LEU A 357 -17.07 -2.03 -75.62
C LEU A 357 -18.21 -1.70 -76.57
N GLU A 358 -18.18 -0.53 -77.19
CA GLU A 358 -19.21 -0.09 -78.12
C GLU A 358 -18.66 0.10 -79.53
N SER A 359 -19.52 -0.02 -80.55
CA SER A 359 -19.14 0.25 -81.95
C SER A 359 -20.15 1.06 -82.74
N LEU A 360 -19.65 1.74 -83.78
CA LEU A 360 -20.40 2.37 -84.87
C LEU A 360 -20.00 1.78 -86.22
N THR A 361 -20.92 1.77 -87.18
CA THR A 361 -20.66 1.39 -88.59
C THR A 361 -20.20 2.56 -89.45
N SER A 362 -20.44 3.79 -89.00
CA SER A 362 -19.97 5.02 -89.63
C SER A 362 -19.77 6.12 -88.58
N LEU A 363 -18.84 7.06 -88.82
CA LEU A 363 -18.66 8.25 -87.98
C LEU A 363 -19.87 9.22 -88.02
N SER A 364 -20.78 9.04 -88.99
CA SER A 364 -22.02 9.80 -89.08
C SER A 364 -23.14 9.23 -88.20
N ASP A 365 -22.96 8.03 -87.65
CA ASP A 365 -23.97 7.37 -86.84
C ASP A 365 -24.06 8.04 -85.46
N LEU A 366 -25.29 8.24 -84.96
CA LEU A 366 -25.56 8.95 -83.70
C LEU A 366 -25.74 8.01 -82.50
N GLN A 367 -25.81 6.69 -82.72
CA GLN A 367 -26.10 5.70 -81.70
C GLN A 367 -25.06 4.58 -81.67
N TRP A 368 -24.33 4.51 -80.56
CA TRP A 368 -23.39 3.45 -80.25
C TRP A 368 -24.12 2.15 -79.95
N GLN A 369 -23.60 1.04 -80.46
CA GLN A 369 -24.10 -0.30 -80.17
C GLN A 369 -23.12 -1.05 -79.28
N ILE A 370 -23.60 -1.64 -78.19
CA ILE A 370 -22.79 -2.49 -77.30
C ILE A 370 -22.37 -3.74 -78.06
N VAL A 371 -21.06 -3.97 -78.12
CA VAL A 371 -20.43 -5.14 -78.73
C VAL A 371 -20.21 -6.22 -77.68
N ALA A 372 -19.71 -5.83 -76.51
CA ALA A 372 -19.43 -6.73 -75.40
C ALA A 372 -19.32 -5.99 -74.07
N ASP A 373 -19.55 -6.72 -72.99
CA ASP A 373 -19.23 -6.30 -71.63
C ASP A 373 -17.86 -6.86 -71.24
N LEU A 374 -16.97 -6.00 -70.76
CA LEU A 374 -15.61 -6.29 -70.34
C LEU A 374 -15.51 -6.20 -68.82
N VAL A 375 -15.07 -7.28 -68.17
CA VAL A 375 -14.80 -7.31 -66.73
C VAL A 375 -13.31 -7.54 -66.57
N PRO A 376 -12.50 -6.52 -66.23
CA PRO A 376 -11.06 -6.65 -66.16
C PRO A 376 -10.64 -7.72 -65.15
N VAL A 377 -9.81 -8.66 -65.60
CA VAL A 377 -8.99 -9.53 -64.77
C VAL A 377 -7.52 -9.27 -65.16
N ASP A 378 -6.58 -9.35 -64.21
CA ASP A 378 -5.19 -8.94 -64.44
C ASP A 378 -4.59 -9.54 -65.74
N GLY A 379 -4.18 -8.67 -66.67
CA GLY A 379 -3.54 -9.07 -67.93
C GLY A 379 -4.49 -9.56 -69.03
N GLU A 380 -5.80 -9.34 -68.90
CA GLU A 380 -6.76 -9.73 -69.93
C GLU A 380 -6.66 -8.93 -71.23
N VAL A 381 -7.07 -9.62 -72.29
CA VAL A 381 -6.99 -9.16 -73.67
C VAL A 381 -8.31 -9.49 -74.34
N PHE A 382 -9.00 -8.48 -74.89
CA PHE A 382 -10.24 -8.73 -75.63
C PHE A 382 -9.92 -8.94 -77.12
N ILE A 383 -10.35 -10.08 -77.66
CA ILE A 383 -10.25 -10.39 -79.09
C ILE A 383 -11.59 -10.05 -79.72
N VAL A 384 -11.62 -9.01 -80.55
CA VAL A 384 -12.80 -8.67 -81.34
C VAL A 384 -12.71 -9.42 -82.66
N PRO A 385 -13.63 -10.36 -82.95
CA PRO A 385 -13.71 -10.96 -84.28
C PRO A 385 -13.98 -9.86 -85.30
N ASN A 386 -13.26 -9.85 -86.43
CA ASN A 386 -13.55 -8.95 -87.54
C ASN A 386 -14.68 -9.57 -88.38
N PRO A 387 -15.93 -9.08 -88.33
CA PRO A 387 -16.94 -9.52 -89.29
C PRO A 387 -16.59 -8.88 -90.64
N GLU A 388 -16.40 -9.72 -91.66
CA GLU A 388 -15.76 -9.42 -92.96
C GLU A 388 -16.26 -8.24 -93.81
N GLU A 389 -17.15 -7.33 -93.39
CA GLU A 389 -17.88 -6.50 -94.38
C GLU A 389 -17.96 -4.97 -94.19
N ALA A 390 -17.44 -4.33 -93.13
CA ALA A 390 -17.32 -2.86 -93.10
C ALA A 390 -16.36 -2.31 -92.02
N PRO A 391 -15.66 -1.18 -92.27
CA PRO A 391 -14.90 -0.49 -91.22
C PRO A 391 -15.84 -0.03 -90.09
N ARG A 392 -15.42 -0.25 -88.84
CA ARG A 392 -16.14 0.14 -87.62
C ARG A 392 -15.28 1.04 -86.74
N VAL A 393 -15.94 1.86 -85.93
CA VAL A 393 -15.29 2.70 -84.90
C VAL A 393 -15.64 2.11 -83.53
N PHE A 394 -14.67 2.01 -82.63
CA PHE A 394 -14.84 1.46 -81.28
C PHE A 394 -14.51 2.51 -80.20
N ARG A 395 -15.14 2.41 -79.03
CA ARG A 395 -14.81 3.22 -77.85
C ARG A 395 -14.92 2.42 -76.56
#